data_AF-A0A6G1C978-F1
#
_entry.id   AF-A0A6G1C978-F1
#
_cell.length_a   1.000
_cell.length_b   1.000
_cell.length_c   1.000
_cell.angle_alpha   90.00
_cell.angle_beta   90.00
_cell.angle_gamma   90.00
#
_symmetry.space_group_name_H-M   'P 1'
#
loop_
_entity.id
_entity.type
_entity.pdbx_description
1 polymer ?
#
loop_
_entity_poly.entity_id
_entity_poly.type
_entity_poly.pdbx_seq_one_letter_code
_entity_poly.pdbx_strand_id
1 'polypeptide(L)'
;IYLALQDDCCEEKLERTSGIHARRFQNEASNLLELEHKNIVKLIGSCCQAERQVVEHNGKYVFTDVVEKLLCYEYLSNGSLDNYIYGT
;
A
#
# COMPACT_ATOMS: atom_id res chain seq x y z
N ILE A 1 10.13 -1.51 -2.46
CA ILE A 1 11.11 -2.03 -1.48
C ILE A 1 11.72 -0.86 -0.73
N TYR A 2 11.00 -0.32 0.25
CA TYR A 2 11.54 0.43 1.39
C TYR A 2 10.44 0.30 2.44
N LEU A 3 10.52 -0.79 3.21
CA LEU A 3 9.68 -1.00 4.39
C LEU A 3 10.25 -0.07 5.45
N ALA A 4 9.57 1.04 5.74
CA ALA A 4 9.90 1.81 6.93
C ALA A 4 9.43 0.98 8.13
N LEU A 5 10.39 0.50 8.92
CA LEU A 5 10.11 -0.14 10.21
C LEU A 5 9.56 0.93 11.14
N GLN A 6 8.25 0.90 11.41
CA GLN A 6 7.69 1.51 12.60
C GLN A 6 7.42 0.37 13.59
N ASP A 7 8.51 -0.04 14.26
CA ASP A 7 8.71 -1.03 15.34
C ASP A 7 7.96 -2.38 15.35
N ASP A 8 6.81 -2.57 14.70
CA ASP A 8 5.99 -3.80 14.71
C ASP A 8 5.31 -4.15 13.36
N CYS A 9 5.56 -3.40 12.26
CA CYS A 9 4.82 -3.54 11.00
C CYS A 9 5.67 -3.40 9.73
N CYS A 10 5.29 -4.14 8.68
CA CYS A 10 5.78 -4.03 7.31
C CYS A 10 4.87 -3.11 6.46
N GLU A 11 5.41 -2.00 5.92
CA GLU A 11 4.68 -1.09 5.02
C GLU A 11 4.87 -1.35 3.52
N GLU A 12 3.80 -1.66 2.81
CA GLU A 12 3.78 -1.75 1.36
C GLU A 12 3.13 -0.50 0.75
N LYS A 13 3.93 0.31 0.05
CA LYS A 13 3.47 1.47 -0.70
C LYS A 13 3.02 1.05 -2.09
N LEU A 14 1.79 1.40 -2.45
CA LEU A 14 1.25 1.17 -3.78
C LEU A 14 1.53 2.35 -4.71
N GLU A 15 1.45 2.10 -6.02
CA GLU A 15 1.59 3.12 -7.05
C GLU A 15 0.59 4.27 -6.86
N ARG A 16 1.05 5.50 -7.12
CA ARG A 16 0.21 6.69 -7.10
C ARG A 16 -0.74 6.64 -8.28
N THR A 17 -2.04 6.65 -8.00
CA THR A 17 -3.08 6.58 -9.04
C THR A 17 -3.96 7.83 -8.99
N SER A 18 -4.63 8.13 -10.10
CA SER A 18 -5.76 9.07 -10.08
C SER A 18 -6.84 8.61 -9.10
N GLY A 19 -7.59 9.55 -8.51
CA GLY A 19 -8.57 9.27 -7.45
C GLY A 19 -9.76 8.38 -7.80
N ILE A 20 -9.87 7.92 -9.04
CA ILE A 20 -10.98 7.13 -9.59
C ILE A 20 -11.15 5.78 -8.87
N HIS A 21 -10.08 5.24 -8.26
CA HIS A 21 -10.07 3.89 -7.69
C HIS A 21 -10.07 3.83 -6.16
N ALA A 22 -10.32 4.94 -5.45
CA ALA A 22 -10.27 4.97 -3.98
C ALA A 22 -11.27 4.00 -3.32
N ARG A 23 -12.51 3.92 -3.82
CA ARG A 23 -13.54 3.02 -3.27
C ARG A 23 -13.19 1.54 -3.46
N ARG A 24 -12.59 1.17 -4.59
CA ARG A 24 -12.17 -0.22 -4.83
C ARG A 24 -11.06 -0.62 -3.87
N PHE A 25 -10.07 0.25 -3.70
CA PHE A 25 -8.99 0.05 -2.73
C PHE A 25 -9.54 -0.14 -1.30
N GLN A 26 -10.45 0.73 -0.86
CA GLN A 26 -11.03 0.62 0.49
C GLN A 26 -11.80 -0.70 0.68
N ASN A 27 -12.56 -1.14 -0.31
CA ASN A 27 -13.28 -2.41 -0.24
C ASN A 27 -12.31 -3.61 -0.13
N GLU A 28 -11.28 -3.64 -0.97
CA GLU A 28 -10.28 -4.72 -0.97
C GLU A 28 -9.48 -4.73 0.32
N ALA A 29 -9.02 -3.55 0.79
CA ALA A 29 -8.32 -3.40 2.05
C ALA A 29 -9.19 -3.84 3.24
N SER A 30 -10.48 -3.49 3.26
CA SER A 30 -11.41 -3.93 4.32
C SER A 30 -11.54 -5.46 4.35
N ASN A 31 -11.69 -6.11 3.19
CA ASN A 31 -11.77 -7.56 3.13
C ASN A 31 -10.46 -8.23 3.60
N LEU A 32 -9.30 -7.63 3.28
CA LEU A 32 -8.01 -8.12 3.72
C LEU A 32 -7.76 -7.91 5.22
N LEU A 33 -8.28 -6.82 5.81
CA LEU A 33 -8.22 -6.58 7.26
C LEU A 33 -9.00 -7.63 8.05
N GLU A 34 -10.10 -8.15 7.48
CA GLU A 34 -10.91 -9.21 8.08
C GLU A 34 -10.33 -10.62 7.87
N LEU A 35 -9.41 -10.78 6.91
CA LEU A 35 -8.83 -12.07 6.57
C LEU A 35 -7.80 -12.48 7.63
N GLU A 36 -8.11 -13.52 8.39
CA GLU A 36 -7.20 -14.12 9.37
C GLU A 36 -7.01 -15.61 9.09
N HIS A 37 -5.78 -15.99 8.72
CA HIS A 37 -5.42 -17.38 8.50
C HIS A 37 -3.93 -17.60 8.79
N LYS A 38 -3.59 -18.69 9.48
CA LYS A 38 -2.22 -19.03 9.93
C LYS A 38 -1.11 -19.05 8.85
N ASN A 39 -1.49 -19.09 7.58
CA ASN A 39 -0.56 -19.16 6.44
C ASN A 39 -0.63 -17.93 5.53
N ILE A 40 -1.37 -16.89 5.93
CA ILE A 40 -1.52 -15.65 5.18
C ILE A 40 -1.06 -14.52 6.10
N VAL A 41 -0.16 -13.66 5.61
CA VAL A 41 0.33 -12.52 6.38
C VAL A 41 -0.82 -11.56 6.65
N LYS A 42 -1.06 -11.27 7.93
CA LYS A 42 -2.18 -10.44 8.35
C LYS A 42 -1.96 -8.99 7.97
N LEU A 43 -2.95 -8.40 7.31
CA LEU A 43 -3.03 -6.94 7.16
C LEU A 43 -3.51 -6.35 8.49
N ILE A 44 -2.75 -5.42 9.05
CA ILE A 44 -3.06 -4.76 10.32
C ILE A 44 -3.55 -3.31 10.14
N GLY A 45 -3.34 -2.72 8.95
CA GLY A 45 -3.81 -1.37 8.64
C GLY A 45 -3.77 -1.04 7.15
N SER A 46 -4.47 0.03 6.78
CA SER A 46 -4.35 0.63 5.44
C SER A 46 -4.54 2.14 5.52
N CYS A 47 -3.89 2.86 4.60
CA CYS A 47 -4.07 4.30 4.44
C CYS A 47 -4.35 4.62 2.96
N CYS A 48 -5.27 5.56 2.73
CA CYS A 48 -5.59 6.08 1.40
C CYS A 48 -5.81 7.58 1.52
N GLN A 49 -4.85 8.36 1.03
CA GLN A 49 -4.88 9.82 1.11
C GLN A 49 -4.92 10.41 -0.30
N ALA A 50 -5.90 11.28 -0.54
CA ALA A 50 -5.99 12.07 -1.76
C ALA A 50 -5.41 13.46 -1.52
N GLU A 51 -4.51 13.87 -2.40
CA GLU A 51 -3.94 15.22 -2.42
C GLU A 51 -4.27 15.88 -3.75
N ARG A 52 -4.81 17.09 -3.67
CA ARG A 52 -5.13 17.88 -4.86
C ARG A 52 -3.88 18.60 -5.34
N GLN A 53 -3.41 18.24 -6.52
CA GLN A 53 -2.22 18.82 -7.13
C GLN A 53 -2.59 19.59 -8.40
N VAL A 54 -1.78 20.59 -8.71
CA VAL A 54 -1.88 21.32 -9.97
C VAL A 54 -0.82 20.76 -10.90
N VAL A 55 -1.26 20.23 -12.04
CA VAL A 55 -0.35 19.68 -13.07
C VAL A 55 -0.51 20.46 -14.37
N GLU A 56 0.59 20.63 -15.09
CA GLU A 56 0.55 21.20 -16.43
C GLU A 56 0.16 20.11 -17.45
N HIS A 57 -0.84 20.40 -18.26
CA HIS A 57 -1.27 19.56 -19.37
C HIS A 57 -1.54 20.42 -20.60
N ASN A 58 -0.74 20.23 -21.66
CA ASN A 58 -0.85 21.00 -22.91
C ASN A 58 -0.82 22.53 -22.70
N GLY A 59 0.10 23.02 -21.85
CA GLY A 59 0.22 24.45 -21.54
C GLY A 59 -0.89 25.03 -20.68
N LYS A 60 -1.75 24.20 -20.09
CA LYS A 60 -2.80 24.60 -19.15
C LYS A 60 -2.57 23.95 -17.78
N TYR A 61 -2.78 24.73 -16.72
CA TYR A 61 -2.77 24.19 -15.36
C TYR A 61 -4.14 23.61 -15.02
N VAL A 62 -4.17 22.32 -14.67
CA VAL A 62 -5.38 21.60 -14.29
C VAL A 62 -5.22 21.02 -12.89
N PHE A 63 -6.32 20.98 -12.14
CA PHE A 63 -6.36 20.29 -10.85
C PHE A 63 -6.54 18.79 -11.08
N THR A 64 -5.74 17.99 -10.39
CA THR A 64 -5.86 16.52 -10.36
C THR A 64 -5.76 16.02 -8.93
N ASP A 65 -6.49 14.98 -8.60
CA ASP A 65 -6.35 14.28 -7.32
C ASP A 65 -5.34 13.14 -7.49
N VAL A 66 -4.20 13.27 -6.82
CA VAL A 66 -3.20 12.22 -6.70
C VAL A 66 -3.49 11.45 -5.42
N VAL A 67 -3.65 10.13 -5.54
CA VAL A 67 -3.93 9.27 -4.39
C VAL A 67 -2.71 8.44 -4.03
N GLU A 68 -2.31 8.54 -2.78
CA GLU A 68 -1.29 7.71 -2.15
C GLU A 68 -1.98 6.64 -1.29
N LYS A 69 -1.49 5.40 -1.42
CA LYS A 69 -2.06 4.23 -0.76
C LYS A 69 -0.95 3.43 -0.10
N LEU A 70 -1.22 2.99 1.12
CA LEU A 70 -0.31 2.20 1.94
C LEU A 70 -1.08 1.02 2.53
N LEU A 71 -0.44 -0.15 2.55
CA LEU A 71 -0.87 -1.33 3.28
C LEU A 71 0.15 -1.61 4.38
N CYS A 72 -0.35 -1.95 5.56
CA CYS A 72 0.46 -2.21 6.75
C CYS A 72 0.22 -3.66 7.17
N TYR A 73 1.21 -4.53 6.99
CA TYR A 73 1.15 -5.96 7.33
C TYR A 73 1.89 -6.24 8.64
N GLU A 74 1.53 -7.33 9.32
CA GLU A 74 2.35 -7.82 10.42
C GLU A 74 3.79 -8.07 9.97
N TYR A 75 4.74 -7.78 10.86
CA TYR A 75 6.14 -8.03 10.57
C TYR A 75 6.47 -9.52 10.68
N LEU A 76 7.13 -10.08 9.66
CA LEU A 76 7.64 -11.46 9.67
C LEU A 76 9.16 -11.45 9.72
N SER A 77 9.72 -11.83 10.86
CA SER A 77 11.17 -11.81 11.14
C SER A 77 12.00 -12.75 10.25
N ASN A 78 11.38 -13.77 9.67
CA ASN A 78 12.06 -14.78 8.86
C ASN A 78 12.23 -14.39 7.38
N GLY A 79 11.70 -13.25 6.95
CA GLY A 79 11.82 -12.80 5.55
C GLY A 79 11.10 -13.72 4.55
N SER A 80 11.43 -13.58 3.26
CA SER A 80 10.78 -14.33 2.18
C SER A 80 11.38 -15.73 2.01
N LEU A 81 10.56 -16.64 1.47
CA LEU A 81 11.02 -17.98 1.10
C LEU A 81 12.17 -17.94 0.09
N ASP A 82 12.19 -16.96 -0.82
CA ASP A 82 13.27 -16.73 -1.78
C ASP A 82 14.65 -16.68 -1.12
N ASN A 83 14.77 -16.07 0.06
CA ASN A 83 16.05 -16.01 0.80
C ASN A 83 16.55 -17.41 1.19
N TYR A 84 15.63 -18.33 1.49
CA TYR A 84 15.98 -19.71 1.86
C TYR A 84 16.26 -20.60 0.65
N ILE A 85 15.64 -20.31 -0.51
CA ILE A 85 15.82 -21.10 -1.73
C ILE A 85 17.07 -20.65 -2.50
N TYR A 86 17.27 -19.34 -2.64
CA TYR A 86 18.29 -18.76 -3.51
C TYR A 86 19.46 -18.12 -2.76
N GLY A 87 19.35 -17.91 -1.44
CA GLY A 87 20.47 -17.44 -0.61
C GLY A 87 20.93 -16.01 -0.90
N THR A 88 20.05 -15.13 -1.35
CA THR A 88 20.33 -13.69 -1.55
C THR A 88 20.47 -12.92 -0.26
#